data_AF-A0A6H1P2H4-F1
#
_entry.id   AF-A0A6H1P2H4-F1
#
_cell.length_a   1.000
_cell.length_b   1.000
_cell.length_c   1.000
_cell.angle_alpha   90.00
_cell.angle_beta   90.00
_cell.angle_gamma   90.00
#
_symmetry.space_group_name_H-M   'P 1'
#
loop_
_entity.id
_entity.type
_entity.pdbx_description
1 polymer ?
#
loop_
_entity_poly.entity_id
_entity_poly.type
_entity_poly.pdbx_seq_one_letter_code
_entity_poly.pdbx_strand_id
1 'polypeptide(L)'
;MFKIQEIREMIKLVDASSIEVLEIEEGNSKILISRKLGAAAVVPQEINTAKSHANEVAIENTAVLPTTRIKEISAAHVQVAVTRDNLEEVQIAQKNEEINNLSKIVSPMVGIFYRAPGEDAAPFVKIGEKVEKSTIVCILEAMKLFNEIEAEMDGEIVEVLVENGQLVEYGQPLFLVKQTS
;
A
#
# COMPACT_ATOMS: atom_id res chain seq x y z
N MET A 1 -32.44 2.61 -7.50
CA MET A 1 -31.67 1.83 -8.51
C MET A 1 -31.37 2.76 -9.66
N PHE A 2 -30.10 3.13 -9.80
CA PHE A 2 -29.65 4.15 -10.75
C PHE A 2 -29.76 3.67 -12.21
N LYS A 3 -30.33 4.48 -13.09
CA LYS A 3 -30.35 4.18 -14.53
C LYS A 3 -28.99 4.51 -15.14
N ILE A 4 -28.56 3.71 -16.10
CA ILE A 4 -27.27 3.91 -16.80
C ILE A 4 -27.11 5.29 -17.45
N GLN A 5 -28.23 5.94 -17.82
CA GLN A 5 -28.20 7.28 -18.41
C GLN A 5 -27.88 8.37 -17.37
N GLU A 6 -28.36 8.22 -16.14
CA GLU A 6 -28.12 9.16 -15.03
C GLU A 6 -26.65 9.11 -14.60
N ILE A 7 -26.08 7.90 -14.52
CA ILE A 7 -24.66 7.69 -14.23
C ILE A 7 -23.77 8.34 -15.29
N ARG A 8 -24.14 8.24 -16.58
CA ARG A 8 -23.40 8.88 -17.67
C ARG A 8 -23.43 10.40 -17.58
N GLU A 9 -24.54 10.99 -17.17
CA GLU A 9 -24.66 12.43 -16.96
C GLU A 9 -23.82 12.88 -15.76
N MET A 10 -23.84 12.13 -14.67
CA MET A 10 -23.00 12.38 -13.49
C MET A 10 -21.50 12.37 -13.82
N ILE A 11 -21.03 11.39 -14.60
CA ILE A 11 -19.62 11.32 -15.02
C ILE A 11 -19.23 12.58 -15.81
N LYS A 12 -20.09 13.04 -16.74
CA LYS A 12 -19.84 14.27 -17.51
C LYS A 12 -19.77 15.52 -16.62
N LEU A 13 -20.62 15.61 -15.60
CA LEU A 13 -20.63 16.73 -14.66
C LEU A 13 -19.41 16.70 -13.74
N VAL A 14 -18.96 15.51 -13.31
CA VAL A 14 -17.73 15.34 -12.52
C VAL A 14 -16.50 15.75 -13.34
N ASP A 15 -16.42 15.37 -14.61
CA ASP A 15 -15.31 15.78 -15.49
C ASP A 15 -15.26 17.30 -15.74
N ALA A 16 -16.43 17.93 -15.87
CA ALA A 16 -16.58 19.37 -16.09
C ALA A 16 -16.43 20.21 -14.80
N SER A 17 -16.38 19.57 -13.64
CA SER A 17 -16.18 20.22 -12.34
C SER A 17 -14.79 19.91 -11.76
N SER A 18 -14.46 20.54 -10.64
CA SER A 18 -13.22 20.29 -9.89
C SER A 18 -13.38 19.21 -8.82
N ILE A 19 -14.37 18.32 -8.97
CA ILE A 19 -14.67 17.29 -7.97
C ILE A 19 -13.68 16.13 -8.17
N GLU A 20 -12.92 15.80 -7.12
CA GLU A 20 -11.96 14.69 -7.14
C GLU A 20 -12.62 13.35 -6.80
N VAL A 21 -13.60 13.35 -5.89
CA VAL A 21 -14.36 12.17 -5.47
C VAL A 21 -15.84 12.55 -5.29
N LEU A 22 -16.73 11.77 -5.90
CA LEU A 22 -18.17 11.86 -5.71
C LEU A 22 -18.71 10.51 -5.22
N GLU A 23 -19.34 10.52 -4.04
CA GLU A 23 -19.97 9.35 -3.43
C GLU A 23 -21.47 9.58 -3.28
N ILE A 24 -22.28 8.63 -3.76
CA ILE A 24 -23.75 8.68 -3.66
C ILE A 24 -24.26 7.35 -3.11
N GLU A 25 -25.14 7.43 -2.10
CA GLU A 25 -25.82 6.30 -1.49
C GLU A 25 -27.34 6.47 -1.60
N GLU A 26 -28.01 5.49 -2.20
CA GLU A 26 -29.48 5.40 -2.28
C GLU A 26 -29.93 3.99 -1.88
N GLY A 27 -30.50 3.84 -0.69
CA GLY A 27 -30.89 2.54 -0.13
C GLY A 27 -29.67 1.62 0.00
N ASN A 28 -29.71 0.45 -0.64
CA ASN A 28 -28.58 -0.50 -0.64
C ASN A 28 -27.59 -0.27 -1.81
N SER A 29 -27.73 0.81 -2.58
CA SER A 29 -26.88 1.09 -3.75
C SER A 29 -25.88 2.20 -3.45
N LYS A 30 -24.59 1.91 -3.62
CA LYS A 30 -23.48 2.86 -3.45
C LYS A 30 -22.72 3.06 -4.75
N ILE A 31 -22.51 4.31 -5.16
CA ILE A 31 -21.73 4.70 -6.33
C ILE A 31 -20.57 5.59 -5.88
N LEU A 32 -19.35 5.26 -6.31
CA LEU A 32 -18.15 6.05 -6.08
C LEU A 32 -17.48 6.38 -7.42
N ILE A 33 -17.32 7.66 -7.72
CA ILE A 33 -16.65 8.19 -8.92
C ILE A 33 -15.42 8.95 -8.46
N SER A 34 -14.23 8.60 -8.96
CA SER A 34 -12.97 9.28 -8.64
C SER A 34 -12.25 9.75 -9.90
N ARG A 35 -11.76 11.00 -9.88
CA ARG A 35 -11.02 11.62 -10.97
C ARG A 35 -9.52 11.50 -10.69
N LYS A 36 -8.82 10.67 -11.47
CA LYS A 36 -7.36 10.58 -11.40
C LYS A 36 -6.73 11.73 -12.19
N LEU A 37 -6.15 12.74 -11.51
CA LEU A 37 -5.25 13.67 -12.17
C LEU A 37 -3.92 12.95 -12.48
N GLY A 38 -3.50 12.98 -13.74
CA GLY A 38 -2.20 12.46 -14.14
C GLY A 38 -1.08 13.26 -13.48
N ALA A 39 -0.34 12.64 -12.57
CA ALA A 39 0.88 13.22 -12.02
C ALA A 39 1.96 13.25 -13.12
N ALA A 40 2.30 14.45 -13.58
CA ALA A 40 3.50 14.68 -14.38
C ALA A 40 4.72 14.42 -13.48
N ALA A 41 5.59 13.52 -13.92
CA ALA A 41 6.85 13.21 -13.25
C ALA A 41 7.75 14.46 -13.22
N VAL A 42 7.98 15.01 -12.02
CA VAL A 42 8.96 16.07 -11.79
C VAL A 42 10.27 15.41 -11.39
N VAL A 43 11.26 15.58 -12.27
CA VAL A 43 12.64 15.12 -12.13
C VAL A 43 13.33 15.94 -11.03
N PRO A 44 14.06 15.33 -10.08
CA PRO A 44 14.89 16.11 -9.15
C PRO A 44 16.09 16.72 -9.90
N GLN A 45 16.20 18.06 -9.90
CA GLN A 45 17.44 18.75 -10.27
C GLN A 45 18.33 18.92 -9.04
N GLU A 46 19.55 18.38 -9.14
CA GLU A 46 20.62 18.58 -8.18
C GLU A 46 21.24 19.99 -8.28
N ILE A 47 21.57 20.51 -7.11
CA ILE A 47 22.19 21.78 -6.75
C ILE A 47 23.67 21.81 -7.16
N ASN A 48 24.05 22.73 -8.07
CA ASN A 48 25.43 23.05 -8.37
C ASN A 48 25.91 24.25 -7.54
N THR A 49 26.75 23.99 -6.55
CA THR A 49 27.55 24.99 -5.84
C THR A 49 28.91 25.18 -6.56
N ALA A 50 29.23 26.44 -6.87
CA ALA A 50 30.45 26.83 -7.57
C ALA A 50 31.70 26.70 -6.69
N LYS A 51 32.81 26.20 -7.29
CA LYS A 51 34.16 26.12 -6.71
C LYS A 51 35.05 27.28 -7.20
N SER A 52 35.84 27.86 -6.29
CA SER A 52 37.15 28.52 -6.50
C SER A 52 37.85 28.52 -5.13
N HIS A 53 39.09 28.11 -4.87
CA HIS A 53 40.39 28.14 -5.54
C HIS A 53 41.28 27.03 -4.91
N ALA A 54 42.27 26.51 -5.66
CA ALA A 54 43.71 26.48 -5.30
C ALA A 54 44.53 25.46 -6.12
N ASN A 55 45.54 25.99 -6.81
CA ASN A 55 46.78 25.47 -7.40
C ASN A 55 47.20 23.99 -7.27
N GLU A 56 47.38 23.38 -8.44
CA GLU A 56 48.63 22.92 -9.12
C GLU A 56 49.65 21.96 -8.47
N VAL A 57 50.17 21.10 -9.37
CA VAL A 57 51.45 20.34 -9.44
C VAL A 57 51.38 18.89 -8.92
N ALA A 58 51.88 17.81 -9.56
CA ALA A 58 52.21 17.40 -10.95
C ALA A 58 52.65 15.89 -10.91
N ILE A 59 52.49 15.14 -12.02
CA ILE A 59 53.22 13.89 -12.44
C ILE A 59 52.91 12.62 -11.60
N GLU A 60 52.61 11.40 -12.09
CA GLU A 60 53.23 10.59 -13.16
C GLU A 60 52.31 9.42 -13.62
N ASN A 61 52.41 9.05 -14.89
CA ASN A 61 51.79 7.88 -15.53
C ASN A 61 52.44 6.55 -15.08
N THR A 62 51.71 5.43 -15.20
CA THR A 62 52.00 4.31 -16.15
C THR A 62 51.45 2.94 -15.70
N ALA A 63 50.70 2.29 -16.62
CA ALA A 63 50.55 0.84 -16.87
C ALA A 63 49.83 -0.05 -15.81
N VAL A 64 49.11 -1.15 -16.08
CA VAL A 64 48.88 -2.04 -17.25
C VAL A 64 47.71 -3.00 -16.92
N LEU A 65 46.92 -3.41 -17.93
CA LEU A 65 46.14 -4.66 -17.98
C LEU A 65 47.10 -5.87 -18.13
N PRO A 66 46.80 -7.14 -17.72
CA PRO A 66 45.76 -7.96 -18.39
C PRO A 66 45.12 -9.16 -17.64
N THR A 67 43.98 -9.61 -18.19
CA THR A 67 43.56 -11.01 -18.49
C THR A 67 43.37 -12.07 -17.39
N THR A 68 42.09 -12.41 -17.19
CA THR A 68 41.44 -13.74 -17.27
C THR A 68 42.05 -14.96 -16.55
N ARG A 69 41.25 -15.58 -15.67
CA ARG A 69 41.27 -17.05 -15.51
C ARG A 69 39.90 -17.60 -15.14
N ILE A 70 39.28 -18.25 -16.11
CA ILE A 70 38.18 -19.21 -15.92
C ILE A 70 38.77 -20.47 -15.27
N LYS A 71 38.06 -21.03 -14.28
CA LYS A 71 38.19 -22.45 -13.96
C LYS A 71 36.81 -23.04 -13.70
N GLU A 72 36.39 -23.82 -14.68
CA GLU A 72 35.28 -24.77 -14.63
C GLU A 72 35.53 -25.85 -13.58
N ILE A 73 34.46 -26.31 -12.91
CA ILE A 73 34.37 -27.67 -12.41
C ILE A 73 32.98 -28.22 -12.75
N SER A 74 33.04 -29.12 -13.73
CA SER A 74 32.17 -30.23 -14.13
C SER A 74 31.14 -30.80 -13.14
N ALA A 75 29.91 -30.91 -13.66
CA ALA A 75 28.96 -32.03 -13.69
C ALA A 75 28.98 -33.12 -12.59
N ALA A 76 27.82 -33.39 -11.97
CA ALA A 76 26.82 -34.36 -12.47
C ALA A 76 25.70 -34.66 -11.43
N HIS A 77 24.53 -35.04 -11.96
CA HIS A 77 23.35 -35.66 -11.31
C HIS A 77 22.34 -34.66 -10.68
N VAL A 78 21.03 -34.64 -10.95
CA VAL A 78 20.07 -35.64 -11.49
C VAL A 78 18.95 -34.88 -12.24
N GLN A 79 18.55 -35.40 -13.41
CA GLN A 79 17.32 -35.03 -14.09
C GLN A 79 16.14 -35.77 -13.42
N VAL A 80 15.13 -35.03 -12.96
CA VAL A 80 13.77 -35.56 -12.82
C VAL A 80 12.87 -34.67 -13.65
N ALA A 81 12.36 -35.25 -14.73
CA ALA A 81 11.33 -34.67 -15.56
C ALA A 81 10.04 -34.56 -14.72
N VAL A 82 9.59 -33.32 -14.49
CA VAL A 82 8.20 -33.05 -14.11
C VAL A 82 7.68 -32.07 -15.16
N THR A 83 6.65 -32.53 -15.85
CA THR A 83 5.88 -31.86 -16.91
C THR A 83 5.49 -30.43 -16.52
N ARG A 84 5.64 -29.51 -17.47
CA ARG A 84 5.46 -28.05 -17.35
C ARG A 84 4.02 -27.56 -17.56
N ASP A 85 3.04 -28.43 -17.51
CA ASP A 85 1.63 -28.07 -17.70
C ASP A 85 0.86 -28.40 -16.42
N ASN A 86 0.73 -27.45 -15.48
CA ASN A 86 -0.44 -27.25 -14.59
C ASN A 86 -0.28 -26.34 -13.34
N LEU A 87 0.74 -25.48 -13.24
CA LEU A 87 0.88 -24.62 -12.05
C LEU A 87 0.07 -23.30 -12.10
N GLU A 88 -0.45 -22.91 -13.25
CA GLU A 88 -1.10 -21.60 -13.41
C GLU A 88 -2.62 -21.61 -13.13
N GLU A 89 -3.32 -22.74 -13.27
CA GLU A 89 -4.79 -22.79 -13.06
C GLU A 89 -5.21 -22.91 -11.59
N VAL A 90 -4.34 -23.43 -10.71
CA VAL A 90 -4.67 -23.60 -9.28
C VAL A 90 -4.53 -22.28 -8.50
N GLN A 91 -3.61 -21.39 -8.92
CA GLN A 91 -3.31 -20.15 -8.20
C GLN A 91 -4.32 -19.02 -8.47
N ILE A 92 -4.99 -19.03 -9.62
CA ILE A 92 -5.97 -18.00 -9.99
C ILE A 92 -7.30 -18.23 -9.24
N ALA A 93 -7.67 -19.48 -8.98
CA ALA A 93 -8.90 -19.82 -8.27
C ALA A 93 -8.85 -19.48 -6.77
N GLN A 94 -7.71 -19.72 -6.10
CA GLN A 94 -7.56 -19.43 -4.66
C GLN A 94 -7.47 -17.93 -4.37
N LYS A 95 -6.85 -17.15 -5.27
CA LYS A 95 -6.73 -15.70 -5.12
C LYS A 95 -8.05 -14.95 -5.30
N ASN A 96 -8.99 -15.51 -6.06
CA ASN A 96 -10.30 -14.89 -6.31
C ASN A 96 -11.31 -15.14 -5.17
N GLU A 97 -11.19 -16.24 -4.43
CA GLU A 97 -12.03 -16.52 -3.25
C GLU A 97 -11.61 -15.67 -2.04
N GLU A 98 -10.31 -15.42 -1.84
CA GLU A 98 -9.82 -14.61 -0.72
C GLU A 98 -10.28 -13.15 -0.77
N ILE A 99 -10.44 -12.57 -1.96
CA ILE A 99 -10.87 -11.17 -2.11
C ILE A 99 -12.35 -10.98 -1.73
N ASN A 100 -13.18 -12.01 -1.85
CA ASN A 100 -14.63 -11.90 -1.63
C ASN A 100 -15.02 -11.75 -0.14
N ASN A 101 -14.12 -12.06 0.80
CA ASN A 101 -14.39 -11.98 2.24
C ASN A 101 -13.51 -10.93 2.97
N LEU A 102 -12.91 -9.99 2.24
CA LEU A 102 -12.10 -8.92 2.84
C LEU A 102 -12.96 -7.70 3.14
N SER A 103 -12.99 -7.30 4.41
CA SER A 103 -13.62 -6.09 4.92
C SER A 103 -12.57 -5.11 5.42
N LYS A 104 -12.96 -3.85 5.60
CA LYS A 104 -12.05 -2.77 6.01
C LYS A 104 -12.48 -2.20 7.35
N ILE A 105 -11.51 -2.03 8.24
CA ILE A 105 -11.67 -1.13 9.39
C ILE A 105 -11.25 0.25 8.91
N VAL A 106 -12.12 1.25 9.09
CA VAL A 106 -11.93 2.61 8.58
C VAL A 106 -11.78 3.60 9.73
N SER A 107 -11.13 4.73 9.45
CA SER A 107 -10.99 5.81 10.42
C SER A 107 -12.33 6.53 10.65
N PRO A 108 -12.84 6.62 11.89
CA PRO A 108 -14.07 7.35 12.18
C PRO A 108 -13.87 8.87 12.29
N MET A 109 -12.62 9.35 12.22
CA MET A 109 -12.27 10.75 12.35
C MET A 109 -10.97 11.10 11.62
N VAL A 110 -10.62 12.38 11.56
CA VAL A 110 -9.30 12.83 11.11
C VAL A 110 -8.33 12.78 12.29
N GLY A 111 -7.13 12.22 12.11
CA GLY A 111 -6.13 12.12 13.19
C GLY A 111 -4.81 11.54 12.74
N ILE A 112 -3.86 11.41 13.66
CA ILE A 112 -2.59 10.71 13.43
C ILE A 112 -2.75 9.25 13.88
N PHE A 113 -2.45 8.31 12.98
CA PHE A 113 -2.57 6.88 13.24
C PHE A 113 -1.37 6.35 14.02
N TYR A 114 -1.62 5.62 15.12
CA TYR A 114 -0.59 4.86 15.81
C TYR A 114 -1.00 3.40 16.03
N ARG A 115 -0.05 2.50 15.75
CA ARG A 115 -0.26 1.05 15.88
C ARG A 115 -0.16 0.55 17.31
N ALA A 116 0.35 1.35 18.24
CA ALA A 116 0.68 0.99 19.61
C ALA A 116 0.30 2.12 20.57
N PRO A 117 0.10 1.85 21.88
CA PRO A 117 -0.24 2.86 22.87
C PRO A 117 0.91 3.83 23.20
N GLY A 118 2.13 3.55 22.72
CA GLY A 118 3.32 4.38 22.89
C GLY A 118 4.48 3.89 22.04
N GLU A 119 5.59 4.65 21.99
CA GLU A 119 6.72 4.39 21.09
C GLU A 119 7.41 3.04 21.31
N ASP A 120 7.56 2.62 22.58
CA ASP A 120 8.21 1.36 22.96
C ASP A 120 7.21 0.22 23.25
N ALA A 121 5.92 0.46 23.04
CA ALA A 121 4.88 -0.53 23.29
C ALA A 121 4.70 -1.47 22.09
N ALA A 122 4.24 -2.69 22.36
CA ALA A 122 3.84 -3.60 21.30
C ALA A 122 2.62 -3.03 20.55
N PRO A 123 2.49 -3.32 19.23
CA PRO A 123 1.29 -2.99 18.50
C PRO A 123 0.06 -3.63 19.14
N PHE A 124 -1.09 -2.95 19.05
CA PHE A 124 -2.37 -3.49 19.52
C PHE A 124 -2.73 -4.80 18.83
N VAL A 125 -2.45 -4.90 17.53
CA VAL A 125 -2.66 -6.11 16.72
C VAL A 125 -1.53 -6.33 15.71
N LYS A 126 -1.35 -7.57 15.27
CA LYS A 126 -0.42 -7.97 14.21
C LYS A 126 -1.15 -8.59 13.03
N ILE A 127 -0.48 -8.63 11.88
CA ILE A 127 -0.97 -9.39 10.72
C ILE A 127 -1.05 -10.87 11.09
N GLY A 128 -2.17 -11.50 10.73
CA GLY A 128 -2.54 -12.88 11.09
C GLY A 128 -3.22 -13.01 12.46
N GLU A 129 -3.39 -11.91 13.19
CA GLU A 129 -4.04 -11.93 14.51
C GLU A 129 -5.57 -11.89 14.37
N LYS A 130 -6.26 -12.66 15.22
CA LYS A 130 -7.71 -12.67 15.29
C LYS A 130 -8.20 -11.53 16.18
N VAL A 131 -9.24 -10.85 15.71
CA VAL A 131 -9.89 -9.74 16.40
C VAL A 131 -11.38 -10.02 16.54
N GLU A 132 -11.95 -9.55 17.65
CA GLU A 132 -13.39 -9.50 17.90
C GLU A 132 -13.87 -8.06 17.75
N LYS A 133 -15.19 -7.85 17.67
CA LYS A 133 -15.77 -6.50 17.50
C LYS A 133 -15.23 -5.45 18.46
N SER A 134 -14.96 -5.82 19.72
CA SER A 134 -14.48 -4.91 20.76
C SER A 134 -12.95 -4.85 20.90
N THR A 135 -12.20 -5.57 20.06
CA THR A 135 -10.74 -5.54 20.10
C THR A 135 -10.24 -4.18 19.64
N ILE A 136 -9.42 -3.52 20.47
CA ILE A 136 -8.72 -2.30 20.08
C ILE A 136 -7.62 -2.64 19.08
N VAL A 137 -7.63 -1.99 17.92
CA VAL A 137 -6.69 -2.27 16.81
C VAL A 137 -5.65 -1.17 16.61
N CYS A 138 -5.97 0.07 17.00
CA CYS A 138 -5.06 1.21 16.94
C CYS A 138 -5.57 2.35 17.81
N ILE A 139 -4.79 3.43 17.89
CA ILE A 139 -5.25 4.73 18.40
C ILE A 139 -5.11 5.80 17.32
N LEU A 140 -6.03 6.76 17.34
CA LEU A 140 -5.94 7.99 16.57
C LEU A 140 -5.70 9.17 17.50
N GLU A 141 -4.68 9.98 17.23
CA GLU A 141 -4.47 11.24 17.91
C GLU A 141 -5.18 12.37 17.18
N ALA A 142 -6.13 13.01 17.84
CA ALA A 142 -6.82 14.20 17.36
C ALA A 142 -6.90 15.24 18.48
N MET A 143 -6.41 16.46 18.23
CA MET A 143 -6.41 17.55 19.23
C MET A 143 -5.76 17.16 20.58
N LYS A 144 -4.66 16.39 20.54
CA LYS A 144 -3.95 15.82 21.71
C LYS A 144 -4.74 14.79 22.52
N LEU A 145 -5.86 14.30 21.99
CA LEU A 145 -6.62 13.20 22.56
C LEU A 145 -6.33 11.94 21.77
N PHE A 146 -6.03 10.85 22.47
CA PHE A 146 -5.82 9.53 21.88
C PHE A 146 -7.12 8.74 21.99
N ASN A 147 -7.74 8.49 20.84
CA ASN A 147 -8.98 7.73 20.74
C ASN A 147 -8.66 6.31 20.28
N GLU A 148 -9.04 5.33 21.10
CA GLU A 148 -8.95 3.91 20.74
C GLU A 148 -9.97 3.58 19.64
N ILE A 149 -9.53 2.77 18.67
CA ILE A 149 -10.36 2.30 17.56
C ILE A 149 -10.60 0.80 17.75
N GLU A 150 -11.87 0.42 17.80
CA GLU A 150 -12.33 -0.97 17.86
C GLU A 150 -12.40 -1.59 16.44
N ALA A 151 -12.30 -2.92 16.35
CA ALA A 151 -12.38 -3.62 15.08
C ALA A 151 -13.80 -3.60 14.46
N GLU A 152 -14.85 -3.52 15.29
CA GLU A 152 -16.28 -3.55 14.92
C GLU A 152 -16.75 -4.82 14.18
N MET A 153 -15.84 -5.76 13.90
CA MET A 153 -16.11 -7.03 13.24
C MET A 153 -15.24 -8.16 13.79
N ASP A 154 -15.72 -9.39 13.63
CA ASP A 154 -14.98 -10.59 13.99
C ASP A 154 -14.19 -11.08 12.76
N GLY A 155 -12.88 -11.30 12.92
CA GLY A 155 -12.04 -11.68 11.79
C GLY A 155 -10.56 -11.80 12.08
N GLU A 156 -9.75 -11.84 11.03
CA GLU A 156 -8.29 -11.91 11.09
C GLU A 156 -7.67 -10.71 10.34
N ILE A 157 -6.70 -10.04 10.95
CA ILE A 157 -5.98 -8.92 10.32
C ILE A 157 -5.13 -9.45 9.17
N VAL A 158 -5.43 -9.02 7.95
CA VAL A 158 -4.71 -9.41 6.74
C VAL A 158 -3.63 -8.40 6.40
N GLU A 159 -3.91 -7.12 6.58
CA GLU A 159 -3.01 -6.04 6.19
C GLU A 159 -3.24 -4.78 7.01
N VAL A 160 -2.17 -4.02 7.25
CA VAL A 160 -2.21 -2.65 7.79
C VAL A 160 -1.99 -1.70 6.63
N LEU A 161 -2.95 -0.83 6.34
CA LEU A 161 -2.99 0.00 5.14
C LEU A 161 -2.38 1.39 5.35
N VAL A 162 -1.94 1.69 6.57
CA VAL A 162 -1.48 3.02 7.00
C VAL A 162 -0.19 2.88 7.81
N GLU A 163 0.75 3.82 7.58
CA GLU A 163 2.00 3.86 8.32
C GLU A 163 1.84 4.48 9.72
N ASN A 164 2.64 4.03 10.68
CA ASN A 164 2.62 4.60 12.04
C ASN A 164 3.10 6.06 12.02
N GLY A 165 2.31 6.96 12.61
CA GLY A 165 2.55 8.40 12.60
C GLY A 165 1.98 9.11 11.37
N GLN A 166 1.27 8.41 10.48
CA GLN A 166 0.66 9.00 9.29
C GLN A 166 -0.65 9.72 9.64
N LEU A 167 -0.89 10.86 8.99
CA LEU A 167 -2.19 11.54 9.00
C LEU A 167 -3.22 10.70 8.23
N VAL A 168 -4.37 10.46 8.86
CA VAL A 168 -5.53 9.77 8.26
C VAL A 168 -6.76 10.65 8.24
N GLU A 169 -7.59 10.45 7.22
CA GLU A 169 -8.84 11.17 7.02
C GLU A 169 -10.07 10.33 7.42
N TYR A 170 -11.23 10.97 7.54
CA TYR A 170 -12.49 10.27 7.79
C TYR A 170 -12.79 9.25 6.69
N GLY A 171 -13.16 8.03 7.08
CA GLY A 171 -13.47 6.93 6.17
C GLY A 171 -12.25 6.28 5.53
N GLN A 172 -11.03 6.77 5.80
CA GLN A 172 -9.82 6.17 5.27
C GLN A 172 -9.63 4.75 5.82
N PRO A 173 -9.42 3.73 4.96
CA PRO A 173 -9.11 2.37 5.41
C PRO A 173 -7.81 2.31 6.21
N LEU A 174 -7.88 1.71 7.40
CA LEU A 174 -6.75 1.50 8.31
C LEU A 174 -6.23 0.06 8.23
N PHE A 175 -7.14 -0.90 8.20
CA PHE A 175 -6.83 -2.33 8.17
C PHE A 175 -7.69 -3.06 7.16
N LEU A 176 -7.14 -4.16 6.62
CA LEU A 176 -7.88 -5.16 5.87
C LEU A 176 -8.09 -6.39 6.75
N VAL A 177 -9.33 -6.87 6.83
CA VAL A 177 -9.74 -7.95 7.73
C VAL A 177 -10.45 -9.03 6.92
N LYS A 178 -10.04 -10.28 7.09
CA LYS A 178 -10.80 -11.43 6.60
C LYS A 178 -11.88 -11.76 7.61
N GLN A 179 -13.14 -11.48 7.27
CA GLN A 179 -14.24 -11.74 8.20
C GLN A 179 -14.38 -13.25 8.43
N THR A 180 -14.57 -13.62 9.70
CA THR A 180 -14.92 -14.98 10.08
C THR A 180 -16.38 -14.98 10.48
N SER A 181 -17.24 -15.64 9.70
CA SER A 181 -18.66 -15.80 9.99
C SER A 181 -18.93 -16.78 11.12
#